data_AF-A0AAE4HSQ0-F1
#
_entry.id   AF-A0AAE4HSQ0-F1
#
_cell.length_a   1.000
_cell.length_b   1.000
_cell.length_c   1.000
_cell.angle_alpha   90.00
_cell.angle_beta   90.00
_cell.angle_gamma   90.00
#
_symmetry.space_group_name_H-M   'P 1'
#
loop_
_entity.id
_entity.type
_entity.pdbx_description
1 polymer ?
#
loop_
_entity_poly.entity_id
_entity_poly.type
_entity_poly.pdbx_seq_one_letter_code
_entity_poly.pdbx_strand_id
1 'polypeptide(L)'
;MMELEEYVDRYIEIIKTGVTRLYPECDLTSRRSLNLLHNEYLFAVQEYDCYVAKHKRKPDYHVLMEYFEEWGINRSELFQENERVISEQDFLEYYLNDVKSSGLLKASEYTEEDYRFILKRERYLASQMFKNNCPGIYGYQELNIRQSKKRQDYCLNVLKKRFEIDCAGFYAGMKRK
;
A
#
# COMPACT_ATOMS: atom_id res chain seq x y z
N MET A 1 29.49 -17.03 18.80
CA MET A 1 30.03 -15.70 18.45
C MET A 1 30.12 -15.68 16.95
N MET A 2 29.51 -14.69 16.31
CA MET A 2 29.42 -14.59 14.85
C MET A 2 30.49 -13.65 14.31
N GLU A 3 30.99 -13.94 13.12
CA GLU A 3 31.78 -12.98 12.34
C GLU A 3 30.89 -11.87 11.78
N LEU A 4 31.48 -10.76 11.34
CA LEU A 4 30.73 -9.61 10.81
C LEU A 4 29.82 -10.00 9.64
N GLU A 5 30.37 -10.69 8.63
CA GLU A 5 29.60 -11.13 7.46
C GLU A 5 28.44 -12.03 7.86
N GLU A 6 28.71 -13.03 8.72
CA GLU A 6 27.68 -13.94 9.24
C GLU A 6 26.59 -13.20 10.03
N TYR A 7 26.99 -12.24 10.86
CA TYR A 7 26.05 -11.43 11.66
C TYR A 7 25.12 -10.61 10.77
N VAL A 8 25.69 -9.90 9.80
CA VAL A 8 24.93 -9.02 8.91
C VAL A 8 24.01 -9.82 8.00
N ASP A 9 24.51 -10.92 7.41
CA ASP A 9 23.69 -11.78 6.55
C ASP A 9 22.50 -12.36 7.32
N ARG A 10 22.74 -12.87 8.53
CA ARG A 10 21.65 -13.39 9.38
C ARG A 10 20.66 -12.31 9.80
N TYR A 11 21.14 -11.12 10.16
CA TYR A 11 20.28 -10.00 10.53
C TYR A 11 19.35 -9.60 9.37
N ILE A 12 19.91 -9.48 8.16
CA ILE A 12 19.14 -9.14 6.96
C ILE A 12 18.13 -10.24 6.60
N GLU A 13 18.50 -11.52 6.69
CA GLU A 13 17.57 -12.62 6.41
C GLU A 13 16.41 -12.68 7.43
N ILE A 14 16.69 -12.38 8.70
CA ILE A 14 15.66 -12.30 9.74
C ILE A 14 14.74 -11.09 9.50
N ILE A 15 15.28 -9.94 9.08
CA ILE A 15 14.47 -8.78 8.65
C ILE A 15 13.57 -9.15 7.48
N LYS A 16 14.10 -9.74 6.39
CA LYS A 16 13.29 -10.16 5.24
C LYS A 16 12.16 -11.09 5.65
N THR A 17 12.45 -12.04 6.53
CA THR A 17 11.47 -12.97 7.09
C THR A 17 10.41 -12.23 7.91
N GLY A 18 10.83 -11.30 8.78
CA GLY A 18 9.95 -10.46 9.58
C GLY A 18 9.02 -9.61 8.71
N VAL A 19 9.57 -8.91 7.71
CA VAL A 19 8.81 -8.11 6.74
C VAL A 19 7.80 -8.96 5.98
N THR A 20 8.19 -10.12 5.47
CA THR A 20 7.29 -11.00 4.72
C THR A 20 6.10 -11.48 5.58
N ARG A 21 6.30 -11.63 6.90
CA ARG A 21 5.24 -12.02 7.83
C ARG A 21 4.35 -10.86 8.26
N LEU A 22 4.94 -9.68 8.49
CA LEU A 22 4.24 -8.49 8.99
C LEU A 22 3.53 -7.72 7.88
N TYR A 23 4.14 -7.67 6.68
CA TYR A 23 3.68 -6.94 5.51
C TYR A 23 3.72 -7.86 4.27
N PRO A 24 2.81 -8.86 4.16
CA PRO A 24 2.80 -9.83 3.07
C PRO A 24 2.68 -9.19 1.67
N GLU A 25 2.17 -7.97 1.60
CA GLU A 25 2.06 -7.17 0.38
C GLU A 25 3.37 -6.51 -0.07
N CYS A 26 4.40 -6.47 0.79
CA CYS A 26 5.66 -5.80 0.51
C CYS A 26 6.46 -6.51 -0.58
N ASP A 27 6.74 -5.83 -1.69
CA ASP A 27 7.67 -6.28 -2.71
C ASP A 27 9.11 -5.97 -2.26
N LEU A 28 9.77 -6.97 -1.68
CA LEU A 28 11.17 -6.91 -1.26
C LEU A 28 12.16 -6.73 -2.42
N THR A 29 11.73 -6.93 -3.67
CA THR A 29 12.54 -6.71 -4.87
C THR A 29 12.40 -5.29 -5.43
N SER A 30 11.45 -4.51 -4.92
CA SER A 30 11.26 -3.12 -5.34
C SER A 30 12.48 -2.26 -4.98
N ARG A 31 12.75 -1.22 -5.79
CA ARG A 31 13.85 -0.27 -5.52
C ARG A 31 13.77 0.34 -4.11
N ARG A 32 12.57 0.60 -3.61
CA ARG A 32 12.35 1.13 -2.25
C ARG A 32 12.79 0.11 -1.19
N SER A 33 12.29 -1.11 -1.27
CA SER A 33 12.62 -2.17 -0.32
C SER A 33 14.10 -2.53 -0.36
N LEU A 34 14.72 -2.56 -1.54
CA LEU A 34 16.16 -2.75 -1.69
C LEU A 34 16.97 -1.64 -1.00
N ASN A 35 16.54 -0.38 -1.11
CA ASN A 35 17.18 0.73 -0.41
C ASN A 35 17.03 0.63 1.11
N LEU A 36 15.84 0.24 1.59
CA LEU A 36 15.61 0.04 3.03
C LEU A 36 16.47 -1.10 3.58
N LEU A 37 16.52 -2.25 2.89
CA LEU A 37 17.40 -3.36 3.25
C LEU A 37 18.88 -2.97 3.22
N HIS A 38 19.29 -2.13 2.27
CA HIS A 38 20.66 -1.63 2.22
C HIS A 38 20.99 -0.73 3.42
N ASN A 39 20.06 0.13 3.86
CA ASN A 39 20.26 0.94 5.06
C ASN A 39 20.32 0.07 6.33
N GLU A 40 19.47 -0.96 6.44
CA GLU A 40 19.55 -1.92 7.55
C GLU A 40 20.87 -2.71 7.53
N TYR A 41 21.42 -2.99 6.36
CA TYR A 41 22.74 -3.61 6.22
C TYR A 41 23.84 -2.70 6.81
N LEU A 42 23.84 -1.42 6.41
CA LEU A 42 24.81 -0.44 6.91
C LEU A 42 24.67 -0.26 8.43
N PHE A 43 23.44 -0.24 8.93
CA PHE A 43 23.14 -0.17 10.36
C PHE A 43 23.69 -1.40 11.11
N ALA A 44 23.48 -2.60 10.58
CA ALA A 44 23.98 -3.84 11.20
C ALA A 44 25.51 -3.89 11.28
N VAL A 45 26.21 -3.41 10.24
CA VAL A 45 27.68 -3.27 10.25
C VAL A 45 28.12 -2.33 11.37
N GLN A 46 27.49 -1.15 11.46
CA GLN A 46 27.80 -0.16 12.48
C GLN A 46 27.56 -0.71 13.90
N GLU A 47 26.42 -1.37 14.14
CA GLU A 47 26.10 -1.93 15.46
C GLU A 47 27.06 -3.06 15.86
N TYR A 48 27.46 -3.91 14.91
CA TYR A 48 28.48 -4.93 15.16
C TYR A 48 29.79 -4.31 15.65
N ASP A 49 30.30 -3.29 14.95
CA ASP A 49 31.56 -2.63 15.30
C ASP A 49 31.46 -1.92 16.66
N CYS A 50 30.35 -1.22 16.91
CA CYS A 50 30.05 -0.60 18.20
C CYS A 50 30.04 -1.64 19.34
N TYR A 51 29.39 -2.77 19.12
CA TYR A 51 29.30 -3.84 20.10
C TYR A 51 30.67 -4.43 20.44
N VAL A 52 31.46 -4.78 19.41
CA VAL A 52 32.81 -5.33 19.60
C VAL A 52 33.71 -4.33 20.32
N ALA A 53 33.66 -3.05 19.95
CA ALA A 53 34.44 -2.00 20.59
C ALA A 53 34.12 -1.87 22.08
N LYS A 54 32.82 -1.94 22.45
CA LYS A 54 32.32 -1.77 23.82
C LYS A 54 32.51 -3.00 24.69
N HIS A 55 32.19 -4.19 24.16
CA HIS A 55 32.11 -5.44 24.93
C HIS A 55 33.35 -6.32 24.78
N LYS A 56 34.28 -5.96 23.88
CA LYS A 56 35.52 -6.71 23.59
C LYS A 56 35.28 -8.18 23.23
N ARG A 57 34.09 -8.49 22.71
CA ARG A 57 33.67 -9.80 22.21
C ARG A 57 32.77 -9.63 21.00
N LYS A 58 32.68 -10.65 20.16
CA LYS A 58 31.76 -10.66 19.02
C LYS A 58 30.33 -10.92 19.50
N PRO A 59 29.31 -10.34 18.84
CA PRO A 59 27.93 -10.63 19.15
C PRO A 59 27.63 -12.12 18.92
N ASP A 60 26.70 -12.63 19.70
CA ASP A 60 26.13 -13.96 19.55
C ASP A 60 24.69 -13.85 19.08
N TYR A 61 24.01 -14.99 18.94
CA TYR A 61 22.66 -15.02 18.42
C TYR A 61 21.67 -14.27 19.31
N HIS A 62 21.91 -14.23 20.63
CA HIS A 62 21.04 -13.52 21.55
C HIS A 62 21.08 -12.02 21.29
N VAL A 63 22.28 -11.46 21.14
CA VAL A 63 22.48 -10.04 20.78
C VAL A 63 21.83 -9.72 19.44
N LEU A 64 21.97 -10.60 18.43
CA LEU A 64 21.33 -10.42 17.14
C LEU A 64 19.80 -10.33 17.26
N MET A 65 19.19 -11.16 18.12
CA MET A 65 17.75 -11.13 18.34
C MET A 65 17.30 -9.87 19.07
N GLU A 66 18.08 -9.35 20.03
CA GLU A 66 17.79 -8.06 20.69
C GLU A 66 17.73 -6.92 19.66
N TYR A 67 18.69 -6.85 18.74
CA TYR A 67 18.70 -5.84 17.69
C TYR A 67 17.55 -6.02 16.68
N PHE A 68 17.16 -7.27 16.38
CA PHE A 68 15.99 -7.54 15.57
C PHE A 68 14.68 -7.09 16.25
N GLU A 69 14.54 -7.30 17.56
CA GLU A 69 13.38 -6.80 18.31
C GLU A 69 13.34 -5.27 18.30
N GLU A 70 14.48 -4.61 18.47
CA GLU A 70 14.58 -3.15 18.38
C GLU A 70 14.20 -2.64 16.98
N TRP A 71 14.65 -3.32 15.92
CA TRP A 71 14.20 -3.04 14.55
C TRP A 71 12.69 -3.22 14.42
N GLY A 72 12.14 -4.30 14.98
CA GLY A 72 10.72 -4.61 14.95
C GLY A 72 9.85 -3.49 15.53
N ILE A 73 10.30 -2.89 16.63
CA ILE A 73 9.61 -1.79 17.32
C ILE A 73 9.76 -0.46 16.57
N ASN A 74 10.97 -0.14 16.11
CA ASN A 74 11.31 1.22 15.69
C ASN A 74 11.30 1.44 14.17
N ARG A 75 11.44 0.38 13.37
CA ARG A 75 11.77 0.50 11.94
C ARG A 75 10.98 -0.46 11.04
N SER A 76 10.29 -1.46 11.58
CA SER A 76 9.51 -2.39 10.76
C SER A 76 8.45 -1.69 9.89
N GLU A 77 7.78 -0.67 10.43
CA GLU A 77 6.75 0.10 9.70
C GLU A 77 7.27 0.81 8.45
N LEU A 78 8.58 1.06 8.34
CA LEU A 78 9.19 1.60 7.13
C LEU A 78 9.01 0.65 5.94
N PHE A 79 8.88 -0.65 6.17
CA PHE A 79 8.63 -1.64 5.12
C PHE A 79 7.16 -1.76 4.73
N GLN A 80 6.25 -1.14 5.49
CA GLN A 80 4.84 -1.11 5.13
C GLN A 80 4.67 -0.33 3.81
N GLU A 81 4.20 -0.99 2.76
CA GLU A 81 3.98 -0.37 1.44
C GLU A 81 2.81 0.62 1.41
N ASN A 82 2.13 0.81 2.54
CA ASN A 82 1.07 1.79 2.72
C ASN A 82 1.54 3.26 2.59
N GLU A 83 2.83 3.50 2.35
CA GLU A 83 3.37 4.80 1.95
C GLU A 83 3.12 5.20 0.49
N ARG A 84 2.42 4.40 -0.34
CA ARG A 84 1.73 5.00 -1.48
C ARG A 84 0.47 5.68 -0.99
N VAL A 85 0.66 6.87 -0.42
CA VAL A 85 -0.41 7.83 -0.18
C VAL A 85 -1.01 8.17 -1.54
N ILE A 86 -2.12 7.52 -1.90
CA ILE A 86 -2.81 7.89 -3.12
C ILE A 86 -3.54 9.21 -2.89
N SER A 87 -3.49 10.09 -3.89
CA SER A 87 -4.31 11.30 -3.86
C SER A 87 -5.77 10.93 -4.17
N GLU A 88 -6.69 11.83 -3.81
CA GLU A 88 -8.08 11.69 -4.25
C GLU A 88 -8.16 11.67 -5.79
N GLN A 89 -7.33 12.48 -6.45
CA GLN A 89 -7.32 12.55 -7.91
C GLN A 89 -6.92 11.22 -8.56
N ASP A 90 -5.88 10.56 -8.05
CA ASP A 90 -5.43 9.27 -8.58
C ASP A 90 -6.51 8.20 -8.45
N PHE A 91 -7.18 8.16 -7.29
CA PHE A 91 -8.30 7.25 -7.05
C PHE A 91 -9.46 7.51 -8.03
N LEU A 92 -9.82 8.78 -8.22
CA LEU A 92 -10.89 9.19 -9.14
C LEU A 92 -10.56 8.82 -10.58
N GLU A 93 -9.33 9.09 -11.03
CA GLU A 93 -8.90 8.79 -12.40
C GLU A 93 -8.89 7.30 -12.66
N TYR A 94 -8.37 6.51 -11.72
CA TYR A 94 -8.38 5.05 -11.83
C TYR A 94 -9.81 4.52 -12.00
N TYR A 95 -10.74 4.93 -11.13
CA TYR A 95 -12.13 4.49 -11.22
C TYR A 95 -12.82 4.95 -12.50
N LEU A 96 -12.63 6.21 -12.92
CA LEU A 96 -13.27 6.73 -14.13
C LEU A 96 -12.73 6.08 -15.40
N ASN A 97 -11.45 5.69 -15.42
CA ASN A 97 -10.89 4.94 -16.54
C ASN A 97 -11.50 3.54 -16.62
N ASP A 98 -11.71 2.87 -15.48
CA ASP A 98 -12.40 1.58 -15.41
C ASP A 98 -13.86 1.68 -15.89
N VAL A 99 -14.60 2.71 -15.46
CA VAL A 99 -15.97 2.99 -15.96
C VAL A 99 -16.00 3.07 -17.48
N LYS A 100 -15.07 3.83 -18.08
CA LYS A 100 -14.99 4.01 -19.54
C LYS A 100 -14.54 2.76 -20.29
N SER A 101 -13.66 1.95 -19.70
CA SER A 101 -13.10 0.75 -20.34
C SER A 101 -13.90 -0.53 -20.07
N SER A 102 -14.81 -0.52 -19.10
CA SER A 102 -15.63 -1.67 -18.70
C SER A 102 -16.50 -2.26 -19.81
N GLY A 103 -16.76 -1.49 -20.87
CA GLY A 103 -17.69 -1.85 -21.95
C GLY A 103 -19.17 -1.77 -21.56
N LEU A 104 -19.48 -1.48 -20.29
CA LEU A 104 -20.84 -1.32 -19.78
C LEU A 104 -21.47 0.03 -20.16
N LEU A 105 -20.64 1.07 -20.33
CA LEU A 105 -21.06 2.41 -20.73
C LEU A 105 -20.47 2.75 -22.10
N LYS A 106 -21.26 2.56 -23.15
CA LYS A 106 -20.86 2.89 -24.53
C LYS A 106 -21.34 4.29 -24.89
N ALA A 107 -20.41 5.20 -25.15
CA ALA A 107 -20.74 6.59 -25.52
C ALA A 107 -21.74 6.70 -26.69
N SER A 108 -21.71 5.75 -27.63
CA SER A 108 -22.64 5.69 -28.77
C SER A 108 -24.11 5.47 -28.38
N GLU A 109 -24.39 4.93 -27.20
CA GLU A 109 -25.74 4.66 -26.71
C GLU A 109 -26.40 5.87 -26.04
N TYR A 110 -25.66 6.96 -25.80
CA TYR A 110 -26.10 8.10 -25.00
C TYR A 110 -25.94 9.41 -25.75
N THR A 111 -26.79 10.41 -25.50
CA THR A 111 -26.50 11.78 -25.96
C THR A 111 -25.19 12.26 -25.34
N GLU A 112 -24.53 13.23 -25.96
CA GLU A 112 -23.30 13.81 -25.39
C GLU A 112 -23.56 14.40 -23.99
N GLU A 113 -24.75 14.99 -23.80
CA GLU A 113 -25.18 15.57 -22.52
C GLU A 113 -25.40 14.49 -21.46
N ASP A 114 -26.11 13.40 -21.81
CA ASP A 114 -26.34 12.27 -20.91
C ASP A 114 -25.03 11.57 -20.53
N TYR A 115 -24.16 11.33 -21.51
CA TYR A 115 -22.87 10.70 -21.27
C TYR A 115 -21.99 11.55 -20.33
N ARG A 116 -21.93 12.88 -20.54
CA ARG A 116 -21.23 13.79 -19.63
C ARG A 116 -21.84 13.80 -18.24
N PHE A 117 -23.17 13.77 -18.13
CA PHE A 117 -23.86 13.70 -16.85
C PHE A 117 -23.48 12.43 -16.08
N ILE A 118 -23.48 11.27 -16.75
CA ILE A 118 -23.12 9.98 -16.16
C ILE A 118 -21.69 10.05 -15.59
N LEU A 119 -20.72 10.50 -16.39
CA LEU A 119 -19.33 10.62 -15.94
C LEU A 119 -19.17 11.59 -14.77
N LYS A 120 -19.92 12.71 -14.77
CA LYS A 120 -19.90 13.68 -13.66
C LYS A 120 -20.46 13.06 -12.38
N ARG A 121 -21.55 12.29 -12.47
CA ARG A 121 -22.12 11.56 -11.33
C ARG A 121 -21.14 10.52 -10.80
N GLU A 122 -20.51 9.74 -11.66
CA GLU A 122 -19.54 8.73 -11.24
C GLU A 122 -18.32 9.33 -10.55
N ARG A 123 -17.80 10.44 -11.08
CA ARG A 123 -16.73 11.20 -10.42
C ARG A 123 -17.14 11.69 -9.03
N TYR A 124 -18.36 12.22 -8.90
CA TYR A 124 -18.88 12.69 -7.61
C TYR A 124 -18.97 11.56 -6.59
N LEU A 125 -19.52 10.41 -6.97
CA LEU A 125 -19.72 9.30 -6.05
C LEU A 125 -18.39 8.65 -5.63
N ALA A 126 -17.41 8.57 -6.53
CA ALA A 126 -16.07 8.14 -6.17
C ALA A 126 -15.37 9.14 -5.22
N SER A 127 -15.59 10.45 -5.38
CA SER A 127 -15.07 11.47 -4.46
C SER A 127 -15.67 11.33 -3.06
N GLN A 128 -16.98 11.11 -2.96
CA GLN A 128 -17.64 10.84 -1.68
C GLN A 128 -17.12 9.56 -1.03
N MET A 129 -16.94 8.49 -1.82
CA MET A 129 -16.35 7.25 -1.33
C MET A 129 -14.95 7.50 -0.75
N PHE A 130 -14.10 8.24 -1.45
CA PHE A 130 -12.76 8.54 -0.98
C PHE A 130 -12.77 9.32 0.35
N LYS A 131 -13.56 10.40 0.42
CA LYS A 131 -13.66 11.25 1.62
C LYS A 131 -14.18 10.49 2.84
N ASN A 132 -15.22 9.68 2.66
CA ASN A 132 -15.82 8.89 3.73
C ASN A 132 -14.91 7.75 4.23
N ASN A 133 -13.89 7.39 3.45
CA ASN A 133 -12.96 6.31 3.75
C ASN A 133 -11.55 6.82 4.04
N CYS A 134 -11.41 8.10 4.37
CA CYS A 134 -10.14 8.71 4.79
C CYS A 134 -10.21 9.12 6.28
N PRO A 135 -10.43 8.18 7.24
CA PRO A 135 -10.43 8.52 8.65
C PRO A 135 -9.08 9.13 9.05
N GLY A 136 -9.13 10.28 9.72
CA GLY A 136 -7.95 10.95 10.28
C GLY A 136 -7.50 10.39 11.63
N ILE A 137 -7.91 9.17 11.98
CA ILE A 137 -7.65 8.58 13.30
C ILE A 137 -6.34 7.78 13.22
N TYR A 138 -5.36 8.22 14.01
CA TYR A 138 -4.08 7.53 14.18
C TYR A 138 -4.29 6.12 14.76
N GLY A 139 -3.57 5.12 14.22
CA GLY A 139 -3.67 3.71 14.63
C GLY A 139 -4.65 2.85 13.82
N TYR A 140 -5.39 3.42 12.87
CA TYR A 140 -6.30 2.69 11.96
C TYR A 140 -5.97 2.93 10.48
N GLN A 141 -4.68 3.03 10.15
CA GLN A 141 -4.19 3.32 8.80
C GLN A 141 -4.67 2.28 7.76
N GLU A 142 -4.87 1.04 8.17
CA GLU A 142 -5.43 -0.04 7.34
C GLU A 142 -6.87 0.21 6.85
N LEU A 143 -7.61 1.09 7.54
CA LEU A 143 -8.95 1.55 7.15
C LEU A 143 -8.92 2.87 6.38
N ASN A 144 -7.75 3.48 6.22
CA ASN A 144 -7.57 4.71 5.49
C ASN A 144 -7.28 4.45 4.02
N ILE A 145 -8.19 4.88 3.14
CA ILE A 145 -8.08 4.70 1.69
C ILE A 145 -6.83 5.35 1.09
N ARG A 146 -6.28 6.40 1.72
CA ARG A 146 -5.03 7.00 1.25
C ARG A 146 -3.87 6.04 1.35
N GLN A 147 -3.84 5.24 2.41
CA GLN A 147 -2.67 4.46 2.81
C GLN A 147 -2.84 2.97 2.51
N SER A 148 -4.04 2.43 2.70
CA SER A 148 -4.30 1.00 2.62
C SER A 148 -4.76 0.56 1.23
N LYS A 149 -3.91 -0.19 0.52
CA LYS A 149 -4.28 -0.83 -0.76
C LYS A 149 -5.51 -1.73 -0.60
N LYS A 150 -5.59 -2.49 0.48
CA LYS A 150 -6.77 -3.33 0.78
C LYS A 150 -8.04 -2.50 0.89
N ARG A 151 -7.96 -1.31 1.49
CA ARG A 151 -9.11 -0.39 1.58
C ARG A 151 -9.45 0.21 0.21
N GLN A 152 -8.44 0.57 -0.59
CA GLN A 152 -8.62 1.05 -1.95
C GLN A 152 -9.36 0.01 -2.81
N ASP A 153 -8.89 -1.24 -2.81
CA ASP A 153 -9.50 -2.34 -3.55
C ASP A 153 -10.94 -2.61 -3.10
N TYR A 154 -11.19 -2.59 -1.79
CA TYR A 154 -12.54 -2.70 -1.24
C TYR A 154 -13.46 -1.58 -1.76
N CYS A 155 -13.03 -0.32 -1.66
CA CYS A 155 -13.82 0.83 -2.10
C CYS A 155 -14.08 0.79 -3.61
N LEU A 156 -13.08 0.43 -4.42
CA LEU A 156 -13.23 0.26 -5.87
C LEU A 156 -14.26 -0.83 -6.21
N ASN A 157 -14.18 -1.99 -5.56
CA ASN A 157 -15.12 -3.08 -5.80
C ASN A 157 -16.57 -2.70 -5.45
N VAL A 158 -16.78 -1.92 -4.38
CA VAL A 158 -18.10 -1.39 -4.03
C VAL A 158 -18.62 -0.44 -5.11
N LEU A 159 -17.76 0.46 -5.61
CA LEU A 159 -18.13 1.39 -6.69
C LEU A 159 -18.50 0.64 -7.98
N LYS A 160 -17.69 -0.34 -8.40
CA LYS A 160 -17.93 -1.15 -9.61
C LYS A 160 -19.24 -1.91 -9.56
N LYS A 161 -19.51 -2.63 -8.47
CA LYS A 161 -20.79 -3.36 -8.30
C LYS A 161 -22.00 -2.43 -8.35
N ARG A 162 -21.90 -1.24 -7.74
CA ARG A 162 -22.97 -0.25 -7.80
C ARG A 162 -23.14 0.30 -9.22
N PHE A 163 -22.05 0.53 -9.94
CA PHE A 163 -22.08 0.99 -11.32
C PHE A 163 -22.75 -0.02 -12.26
N GLU A 164 -22.48 -1.32 -12.10
CA GLU A 164 -23.17 -2.39 -12.85
C GLU A 164 -24.70 -2.32 -12.68
N ILE A 165 -25.16 -2.11 -11.45
CA ILE A 165 -26.60 -1.96 -11.13
C ILE A 165 -27.16 -0.69 -11.77
N ASP A 166 -26.46 0.44 -11.66
CA ASP A 166 -26.89 1.71 -12.26
C ASP A 166 -26.95 1.60 -13.80
N CYS A 167 -26.01 0.89 -14.42
CA CYS A 167 -26.01 0.58 -15.86
C CYS A 167 -27.24 -0.20 -16.30
N ALA A 168 -27.62 -1.24 -15.55
CA ALA A 168 -28.79 -2.07 -15.85
C ALA A 168 -30.13 -1.38 -15.56
N GLY A 169 -30.14 -0.39 -14.66
CA GLY A 169 -31.34 0.32 -14.24
C GLY A 169 -31.37 1.77 -14.72
N PHE A 170 -30.85 2.67 -13.88
CA PHE A 170 -30.97 4.11 -14.05
C PHE A 170 -30.42 4.61 -15.40
N TYR A 171 -29.22 4.16 -15.80
CA TYR A 171 -28.60 4.56 -17.06
C TYR A 171 -29.20 3.85 -18.28
N ALA A 172 -29.83 2.69 -18.13
CA ALA A 172 -30.55 2.09 -19.25
C ALA A 172 -31.71 3.00 -19.71
N GLY A 173 -32.38 3.68 -18.77
CA GLY A 173 -33.44 4.65 -19.06
C GLY A 173 -32.97 5.94 -19.75
N MET A 174 -31.66 6.20 -19.77
CA MET A 174 -31.06 7.38 -20.41
C MET A 174 -30.50 7.12 -21.81
N LYS A 175 -30.58 5.87 -22.31
CA LYS A 175 -30.12 5.55 -23.66
C LYS A 175 -30.95 6.30 -24.71
N ARG A 176 -30.31 6.72 -25.81
CA ARG A 176 -30.99 7.30 -26.96
C ARG A 176 -32.06 6.31 -27.44
N LYS A 177 -33.28 6.80 -27.65
CA LYS A 177 -34.36 6.04 -28.25
C LYS A 177 -34.21 5.97 -29.76
#